data_AF-A0A803V8B7-F1
#
_entry.id   AF-A0A803V8B7-F1
#
_cell.length_a   1.000
_cell.length_b   1.000
_cell.length_c   1.000
_cell.angle_alpha   90.00
_cell.angle_beta   90.00
_cell.angle_gamma   90.00
#
_symmetry.space_group_name_H-M   'P 1'
#
loop_
_entity.id
_entity.type
_entity.pdbx_description
1 polymer ?
#
loop_
_entity_poly.entity_id
_entity_poly.type
_entity_poly.pdbx_seq_one_letter_code
_entity_poly.pdbx_strand_id
1 'polypeptide(L)'
;MRVFFLFKLDMLKQNNLKNEEELNKSKELLNLENKKVEELKKEFEALKLAAALKSQQLEALQEENVRLAEELGRSRDEVSSQHKLEEERSVLNNQLLEMKKRESTLKKEIDEERASLQKSINVTSALITQKDEELEKLRHEITVLRGENASAKTLQSVVKSLESDKLKLEEKVKNLEQKLKENNEQSLSVVSPSGKVRATAEEIAREKQIDFLNSVIVDLQRRNEELNLKIKRMCEAALNGNEEEINNYDSEEESLSKKKPRLFCDICGCFDLHDTEDCPTQAQAPEEPPHSAHHGSRREERPYCDTCEVFGHWTADCNDDETF
;
A
#
# COMPACT_ATOMS: atom_id res chain seq x y z
N MET A 1 -52.90 89.05 -115.89
CA MET A 1 -52.25 87.75 -115.59
C MET A 1 -50.92 87.88 -114.85
N ARG A 2 -49.94 88.69 -115.30
CA ARG A 2 -48.59 88.80 -114.67
C ARG A 2 -48.57 89.20 -113.18
N VAL A 3 -49.39 90.18 -112.77
CA VAL A 3 -49.44 90.69 -111.38
C VAL A 3 -49.96 89.63 -110.39
N PHE A 4 -50.96 88.84 -110.80
CA PHE A 4 -51.51 87.75 -109.98
C PHE A 4 -50.51 86.61 -109.77
N PHE A 5 -49.67 86.35 -110.79
CA PHE A 5 -48.61 85.34 -110.72
C PHE A 5 -47.46 85.78 -109.80
N LEU A 6 -47.07 87.06 -109.84
CA LEU A 6 -46.10 87.67 -108.92
C LEU A 6 -46.58 87.63 -107.45
N PHE A 7 -47.83 88.03 -107.19
CA PHE A 7 -48.41 87.96 -105.83
C PHE A 7 -48.46 86.53 -105.29
N LYS A 8 -48.84 85.56 -106.13
CA LYS A 8 -48.85 84.14 -105.75
C LYS A 8 -47.44 83.60 -105.50
N LEU A 9 -46.44 84.06 -106.25
CA LEU A 9 -45.04 83.71 -106.05
C LEU A 9 -44.47 84.28 -104.74
N ASP A 10 -44.79 85.54 -104.41
CA ASP A 10 -44.34 86.17 -103.16
C ASP A 10 -45.02 85.55 -101.92
N MET A 11 -46.30 85.20 -102.00
CA MET A 11 -46.99 84.41 -100.97
C MET A 11 -46.32 83.04 -100.74
N LEU A 12 -45.93 82.36 -101.82
CA LEU A 12 -45.24 81.07 -101.74
C LEU A 12 -43.85 81.22 -101.11
N LYS A 13 -43.10 82.27 -101.45
CA LYS A 13 -41.79 82.56 -100.81
C LYS A 13 -41.95 82.86 -99.32
N GLN A 14 -42.93 83.67 -98.94
CA GLN A 14 -43.18 83.98 -97.53
C GLN A 14 -43.61 82.74 -96.73
N ASN A 15 -44.44 81.86 -97.32
CA ASN A 15 -44.79 80.58 -96.69
C ASN A 15 -43.60 79.63 -96.61
N ASN A 16 -42.73 79.58 -97.63
CA ASN A 16 -41.51 78.77 -97.60
C ASN A 16 -40.56 79.23 -96.47
N LEU A 17 -40.38 80.55 -96.32
CA LEU A 17 -39.56 81.13 -95.25
C LEU A 17 -40.12 80.80 -93.85
N LYS A 18 -41.45 80.91 -93.66
CA LYS A 18 -42.11 80.51 -92.40
C LYS A 18 -41.93 79.03 -92.10
N ASN A 19 -42.12 78.17 -93.10
CA ASN A 19 -41.91 76.72 -92.95
C ASN A 19 -40.45 76.40 -92.60
N GLU A 20 -39.49 77.13 -93.16
CA GLU A 20 -38.06 76.98 -92.85
C GLU A 20 -37.74 77.41 -91.42
N GLU A 21 -38.29 78.54 -90.95
CA GLU A 21 -38.18 78.99 -89.56
C GLU A 21 -38.80 78.01 -88.56
N GLU A 22 -39.99 77.48 -88.85
CA GLU A 22 -40.66 76.46 -88.03
C GLU A 22 -39.88 75.15 -88.00
N LEU A 23 -39.34 74.73 -89.16
CA LEU A 23 -38.48 73.55 -89.25
C LEU A 23 -37.21 73.72 -88.42
N ASN A 24 -36.58 74.90 -88.44
CA ASN A 24 -35.40 75.19 -87.64
C ASN A 24 -35.71 75.18 -86.14
N LYS A 25 -36.82 75.81 -85.71
CA LYS A 25 -37.30 75.74 -84.31
C LYS A 25 -37.59 74.29 -83.88
N SER A 26 -38.22 73.50 -84.74
CA SER A 26 -38.48 72.08 -84.47
C SER A 26 -37.19 71.27 -84.32
N LYS A 27 -36.16 71.53 -85.14
CA LYS A 27 -34.84 70.90 -85.01
C LYS A 27 -34.13 71.28 -83.71
N GLU A 28 -34.22 72.55 -83.30
CA GLU A 28 -33.65 73.00 -82.03
C GLU A 28 -34.34 72.34 -80.83
N LEU A 29 -35.67 72.27 -80.85
CA LEU A 29 -36.46 71.56 -79.82
C LEU A 29 -36.10 70.07 -79.77
N LEU A 30 -36.02 69.40 -80.92
CA LEU A 30 -35.63 67.99 -81.00
C LEU A 30 -34.20 67.78 -80.45
N ASN A 31 -33.27 68.68 -80.73
CA ASN A 31 -31.91 68.61 -80.18
C ASN A 31 -31.90 68.80 -78.66
N LEU A 32 -32.72 69.69 -78.11
CA LEU A 32 -32.84 69.88 -76.67
C LEU A 32 -33.48 68.66 -75.99
N GLU A 33 -34.52 68.09 -76.60
CA GLU A 33 -35.19 66.89 -76.12
C GLU A 33 -34.27 65.66 -76.17
N ASN A 34 -33.50 65.49 -77.25
CA ASN A 34 -32.48 64.45 -77.34
C ASN A 34 -31.42 64.58 -76.23
N LYS A 35 -30.96 65.80 -75.91
CA LYS A 35 -30.04 66.02 -74.78
C LYS A 35 -30.65 65.60 -73.44
N LYS A 36 -31.90 65.97 -73.18
CA LYS A 36 -32.63 65.57 -71.97
C LYS A 36 -32.79 64.05 -71.88
N VAL A 37 -33.12 63.39 -72.98
CA VAL A 37 -33.23 61.92 -73.02
C VAL A 37 -31.88 61.27 -72.69
N GLU A 38 -30.77 61.77 -73.21
CA GLU A 38 -29.44 61.25 -72.89
C GLU A 38 -29.02 61.51 -71.42
N GLU A 39 -29.40 62.65 -70.85
CA GLU A 39 -29.21 62.92 -69.41
C GLU A 39 -30.01 61.94 -68.55
N LEU A 40 -31.30 61.76 -68.85
CA LEU A 40 -32.17 60.80 -68.13
C LEU A 40 -31.66 59.36 -68.24
N LYS A 41 -31.13 58.95 -69.40
CA LYS A 41 -30.51 57.63 -69.57
C LYS A 41 -29.30 57.45 -68.63
N LYS A 42 -28.44 58.47 -68.52
CA LYS A 42 -27.28 58.41 -67.62
C LYS A 42 -27.71 58.33 -66.15
N GLU A 43 -28.71 59.11 -65.76
CA GLU A 43 -29.27 59.05 -64.41
C GLU A 43 -29.90 57.69 -64.10
N PHE A 44 -30.65 57.12 -65.06
CA PHE A 44 -31.25 55.80 -64.92
C PHE A 44 -30.20 54.70 -64.74
N GLU A 45 -29.13 54.70 -65.54
CA GLU A 45 -28.03 53.73 -65.38
C GLU A 45 -27.30 53.92 -64.04
N ALA A 46 -27.08 55.16 -63.59
CA ALA A 46 -26.50 55.42 -62.27
C ALA A 46 -27.37 54.89 -61.13
N LEU A 47 -28.69 55.10 -61.21
CA LEU A 47 -29.65 54.57 -60.22
C LEU A 47 -29.69 53.05 -60.24
N LYS A 48 -29.62 52.42 -61.41
CA LYS A 48 -29.58 50.96 -61.55
C LYS A 48 -28.34 50.36 -60.89
N LEU A 49 -27.17 50.97 -61.09
CA LEU A 49 -25.93 50.56 -60.42
C LEU A 49 -26.03 50.75 -58.90
N ALA A 50 -26.58 51.87 -58.44
CA ALA A 50 -26.78 52.12 -57.02
C ALA A 50 -27.75 51.11 -56.37
N ALA A 51 -28.82 50.72 -57.08
CA ALA A 51 -29.76 49.70 -56.63
C ALA A 51 -29.10 48.32 -56.54
N ALA A 52 -28.29 47.94 -57.53
CA ALA A 52 -27.54 46.69 -57.50
C ALA A 52 -26.56 46.62 -56.33
N LEU A 53 -25.81 47.71 -56.09
CA LEU A 53 -24.89 47.81 -54.95
C LEU A 53 -25.64 47.67 -53.60
N LYS A 54 -26.77 48.35 -53.45
CA LYS A 54 -27.59 48.25 -52.23
C LYS A 54 -28.19 46.86 -52.04
N SER A 55 -28.59 46.17 -53.11
CA SER A 55 -29.07 44.78 -53.03
C SER A 55 -27.98 43.86 -52.50
N GLN A 56 -26.77 43.97 -53.05
CA GLN A 56 -25.62 43.19 -52.60
C GLN A 56 -25.24 43.48 -51.13
N GLN A 57 -25.31 44.74 -50.72
CA GLN A 57 -25.09 45.11 -49.31
C GLN A 57 -26.16 44.53 -48.38
N LEU A 58 -27.43 44.49 -48.82
CA LEU A 58 -28.52 43.91 -48.05
C LEU A 58 -28.35 42.40 -47.90
N GLU A 59 -27.96 41.70 -48.96
CA GLU A 59 -27.67 40.26 -48.93
C GLU A 59 -26.52 39.95 -47.96
N ALA A 60 -25.41 40.71 -48.02
CA ALA A 60 -24.29 40.54 -47.09
C ALA A 60 -24.70 40.75 -45.62
N LEU A 61 -25.54 41.76 -45.35
CA LEU A 61 -26.08 42.00 -44.00
C LEU A 61 -27.05 40.90 -43.56
N GLN A 62 -27.82 40.31 -44.47
CA GLN A 62 -28.70 39.18 -44.15
C GLN A 62 -27.88 37.94 -43.79
N GLU A 63 -26.82 37.64 -44.54
CA GLU A 63 -25.90 36.54 -44.23
C GLU A 63 -25.21 36.74 -42.87
N GLU A 64 -24.74 37.96 -42.58
CA GLU A 64 -24.14 38.28 -41.28
C GLU A 64 -25.14 38.12 -40.12
N ASN A 65 -26.39 38.56 -40.29
CA ASN A 65 -27.43 38.38 -39.27
C ASN A 65 -27.73 36.91 -39.00
N VAL A 66 -27.79 36.08 -40.04
CA VAL A 66 -27.98 34.62 -39.89
C VAL A 66 -26.80 34.02 -39.12
N ARG A 67 -25.57 34.38 -39.51
CA ARG A 67 -24.36 33.90 -38.83
C ARG A 67 -24.34 34.30 -37.35
N LEU A 68 -24.66 35.55 -37.02
CA LEU A 68 -24.72 36.02 -35.64
C LEU A 68 -25.82 35.31 -34.84
N ALA A 69 -26.97 35.02 -35.45
CA ALA A 69 -28.04 34.27 -34.80
C ALA A 69 -27.61 32.83 -34.47
N GLU A 70 -26.88 32.17 -35.38
CA GLU A 70 -26.31 30.84 -35.11
C GLU A 70 -25.27 30.87 -33.99
N GLU A 71 -24.39 31.88 -33.98
CA GLU A 71 -23.35 32.04 -32.94
C GLU A 71 -23.97 32.30 -31.56
N LEU A 72 -25.03 33.11 -31.50
CA LEU A 72 -25.82 33.31 -30.27
C LEU A 72 -26.51 32.02 -29.81
N GLY A 73 -27.00 31.20 -30.74
CA GLY A 73 -27.55 29.88 -30.45
C GLY A 73 -26.51 28.96 -29.79
N ARG A 74 -25.33 28.83 -30.41
CA ARG A 74 -24.22 28.03 -29.87
C ARG A 74 -23.77 28.52 -28.51
N SER A 75 -23.61 29.84 -28.33
CA SER A 75 -23.22 30.43 -27.05
C SER A 75 -24.25 30.12 -25.94
N ARG A 76 -25.55 30.14 -26.26
CA ARG A 76 -26.59 29.77 -25.31
C ARG A 76 -26.50 28.30 -24.89
N ASP A 77 -26.25 27.40 -25.83
CA ASP A 77 -26.09 25.97 -25.56
C ASP A 77 -24.83 25.69 -24.73
N GLU A 78 -23.73 26.38 -25.02
CA GLU A 78 -22.49 26.33 -24.22
C GLU A 78 -22.73 26.78 -22.77
N VAL A 79 -23.43 27.88 -22.55
CA VAL A 79 -23.77 28.36 -21.20
C VAL A 79 -24.64 27.36 -20.45
N SER A 80 -25.61 26.74 -21.13
CA SER A 80 -26.45 25.69 -20.56
C SER A 80 -25.63 24.45 -20.15
N SER A 81 -24.70 24.02 -21.01
CA SER A 81 -23.77 22.93 -20.71
C SER A 81 -22.86 23.27 -19.53
N GLN A 82 -22.31 24.48 -19.48
CA GLN A 82 -21.47 24.95 -18.39
C GLN A 82 -22.22 24.98 -17.06
N HIS A 83 -23.49 25.37 -17.06
CA HIS A 83 -24.32 25.34 -15.85
C HIS A 83 -24.47 23.92 -15.30
N LYS A 84 -24.75 22.93 -16.17
CA LYS A 84 -24.85 21.52 -15.77
C LYS A 84 -23.54 21.01 -15.17
N LEU A 85 -22.41 21.33 -15.80
CA LEU A 85 -21.09 20.95 -15.29
C LEU A 85 -20.79 21.59 -13.93
N GLU A 86 -21.21 22.83 -13.69
CA GLU A 86 -21.03 23.49 -12.39
C GLU A 86 -21.92 22.86 -11.30
N GLU A 87 -23.14 22.43 -11.65
CA GLU A 87 -24.00 21.65 -10.74
C GLU A 87 -23.37 20.30 -10.39
N GLU A 88 -22.89 19.54 -11.38
CA GLU A 88 -22.19 18.26 -11.16
C GLU A 88 -20.95 18.45 -10.29
N ARG A 89 -20.16 19.49 -10.55
CA ARG A 89 -18.99 19.85 -9.76
C ARG A 89 -19.37 20.17 -8.31
N SER A 90 -20.47 20.87 -8.08
CA SER A 90 -20.99 21.17 -6.74
C SER A 90 -21.38 19.89 -6.00
N VAL A 91 -22.08 18.97 -6.67
CA VAL A 91 -22.46 17.66 -6.11
C VAL A 91 -21.22 16.84 -5.74
N LEU A 92 -20.25 16.72 -6.64
CA LEU A 92 -18.99 16.01 -6.39
C LEU A 92 -18.20 16.62 -5.24
N ASN A 93 -18.16 17.96 -5.14
CA ASN A 93 -17.48 18.64 -4.04
C ASN A 93 -18.15 18.36 -2.68
N ASN A 94 -19.49 18.32 -2.64
CA ASN A 94 -20.23 17.93 -1.43
C ASN A 94 -19.96 16.47 -1.04
N GLN A 95 -19.97 15.55 -2.00
CA GLN A 95 -19.62 14.14 -1.76
C GLN A 95 -18.19 14.00 -1.23
N LEU A 96 -17.23 14.72 -1.79
CA LEU A 96 -15.84 14.73 -1.32
C LEU A 96 -15.73 15.22 0.12
N LEU A 97 -16.48 16.26 0.48
CA LEU A 97 -16.51 16.79 1.85
C LEU A 97 -17.07 15.76 2.84
N GLU A 98 -18.17 15.09 2.47
CA GLU A 98 -18.73 14.02 3.30
C GLU A 98 -17.77 12.84 3.47
N MET A 99 -17.12 12.41 2.38
CA MET A 99 -16.12 11.33 2.42
C MET A 99 -14.96 11.69 3.35
N LYS A 100 -14.41 12.91 3.26
CA LYS A 100 -13.37 13.40 4.17
C LYS A 100 -13.83 13.40 5.65
N LYS A 101 -15.09 13.76 5.90
CA LYS A 101 -15.64 13.73 7.26
C LYS A 101 -15.77 12.30 7.79
N ARG A 102 -16.23 11.36 6.95
CA ARG A 102 -16.30 9.93 7.29
C ARG A 102 -14.90 9.36 7.57
N GLU A 103 -13.94 9.62 6.69
CA GLU A 103 -12.54 9.21 6.85
C GLU A 103 -11.94 9.74 8.16
N SER A 104 -12.13 11.03 8.47
CA SER A 104 -11.66 11.61 9.72
C SER A 104 -12.31 10.98 10.96
N THR A 105 -13.55 10.51 10.85
CA THR A 105 -14.26 9.86 11.97
C THR A 105 -13.73 8.45 12.17
N LEU A 106 -13.63 7.66 11.09
CA LEU A 106 -13.05 6.31 11.11
C LEU A 106 -11.62 6.31 11.65
N LYS A 107 -10.80 7.30 11.26
CA LYS A 107 -9.44 7.43 11.78
C LYS A 107 -9.41 7.61 13.30
N LYS A 108 -10.30 8.44 13.84
CA LYS A 108 -10.41 8.64 15.30
C LYS A 108 -10.86 7.37 16.01
N GLU A 109 -11.85 6.68 15.48
CA GLU A 109 -12.34 5.41 16.03
C GLU A 109 -11.22 4.36 16.06
N ILE A 110 -10.46 4.21 14.96
CA ILE A 110 -9.31 3.31 14.88
C ILE A 110 -8.22 3.70 15.90
N ASP A 111 -7.91 4.99 16.05
CA ASP A 111 -6.92 5.46 17.01
C ASP A 111 -7.36 5.21 18.47
N GLU A 112 -8.65 5.38 18.77
CA GLU A 112 -9.25 5.08 20.08
C GLU A 112 -9.24 3.57 20.39
N GLU A 113 -9.64 2.74 19.44
CA GLU A 113 -9.59 1.27 19.56
C GLU A 113 -8.15 0.79 19.74
N ARG A 114 -7.21 1.32 18.96
CA ARG A 114 -5.78 1.00 19.09
C ARG A 114 -5.24 1.39 20.46
N ALA A 115 -5.62 2.56 20.99
CA ALA A 115 -5.21 2.98 22.33
C ALA A 115 -5.82 2.07 23.42
N SER A 116 -7.09 1.67 23.28
CA SER A 116 -7.77 0.74 24.18
C SER A 116 -7.11 -0.64 24.19
N LEU A 117 -6.84 -1.19 23.00
CA LEU A 117 -6.14 -2.47 22.83
C LEU A 117 -4.73 -2.42 23.41
N GLN A 118 -3.98 -1.34 23.15
CA GLN A 118 -2.65 -1.17 23.73
C GLN A 118 -2.70 -1.14 25.27
N LYS A 119 -3.71 -0.49 25.85
CA LYS A 119 -3.92 -0.49 27.31
C LYS A 119 -4.23 -1.89 27.83
N SER A 120 -5.08 -2.65 27.14
CA SER A 120 -5.39 -4.04 27.48
C SER A 120 -4.16 -4.95 27.41
N ILE A 121 -3.34 -4.81 26.36
CA ILE A 121 -2.06 -5.51 26.20
C ILE A 121 -1.15 -5.19 27.38
N ASN A 122 -0.95 -3.91 27.71
CA ASN A 122 -0.08 -3.50 28.81
C ASN A 122 -0.53 -4.10 30.16
N VAL A 123 -1.84 -4.10 30.44
CA VAL A 123 -2.40 -4.71 31.65
C VAL A 123 -2.18 -6.21 31.67
N THR A 124 -2.42 -6.89 30.55
CA THR A 124 -2.25 -8.34 30.42
C THR A 124 -0.78 -8.73 30.56
N SER A 125 0.14 -7.99 29.93
CA SER A 125 1.57 -8.19 30.07
C SER A 125 2.04 -8.02 31.51
N ALA A 126 1.56 -6.99 32.22
CA ALA A 126 1.87 -6.81 33.64
C ALA A 126 1.36 -7.98 34.50
N LEU A 127 0.15 -8.48 34.22
CA LEU A 127 -0.40 -9.65 34.93
C LEU A 127 0.41 -10.91 34.65
N ILE A 128 0.86 -11.12 33.41
CA ILE A 128 1.75 -12.25 33.05
C ILE A 128 3.03 -12.17 33.87
N THR A 129 3.70 -11.00 33.90
CA THR A 129 4.93 -10.84 34.69
C THR A 129 4.71 -11.11 36.17
N GLN A 130 3.60 -10.67 36.74
CA GLN A 130 3.25 -10.98 38.13
C GLN A 130 3.06 -12.49 38.35
N LYS A 131 2.40 -13.18 37.41
CA LYS A 131 2.17 -14.63 37.50
C LYS A 131 3.47 -15.42 37.37
N ASP A 132 4.38 -14.98 36.52
CA ASP A 132 5.70 -15.59 36.39
C ASP A 132 6.51 -15.45 37.69
N GLU A 133 6.48 -14.28 38.34
CA GLU A 133 7.11 -14.09 39.65
C GLU A 133 6.48 -14.98 40.75
N GLU A 134 5.15 -15.13 40.76
CA GLU A 134 4.44 -16.04 41.67
C GLU A 134 4.85 -17.50 41.43
N LEU A 135 4.96 -17.92 40.16
CA LEU A 135 5.39 -19.27 39.79
C LEU A 135 6.82 -19.56 40.23
N GLU A 136 7.74 -18.61 40.06
CA GLU A 136 9.13 -18.79 40.49
C GLU A 136 9.27 -18.87 42.02
N LYS A 137 8.47 -18.10 42.77
CA LYS A 137 8.38 -18.24 44.23
C LYS A 137 7.92 -19.64 44.64
N LEU A 138 6.84 -20.15 44.04
CA LEU A 138 6.33 -21.49 44.32
C LEU A 138 7.33 -22.59 43.94
N ARG A 139 8.03 -22.44 42.81
CA ARG A 139 9.10 -23.36 42.39
C ARG A 139 10.25 -23.39 43.40
N HIS A 140 10.65 -22.23 43.91
CA HIS A 140 11.66 -22.14 44.95
C HIS A 140 11.21 -22.86 46.23
N GLU A 141 9.97 -22.60 46.69
CA GLU A 141 9.40 -23.25 47.87
C GLU A 141 9.34 -24.78 47.72
N ILE A 142 8.88 -25.29 46.57
CA ILE A 142 8.89 -26.74 46.28
C ILE A 142 10.32 -27.31 46.37
N THR A 143 11.31 -26.56 45.89
CA THR A 143 12.71 -27.01 45.93
C THR A 143 13.22 -27.09 47.36
N VAL A 144 12.92 -26.10 48.20
CA VAL A 144 13.25 -26.09 49.63
C VAL A 144 12.57 -27.26 50.36
N LEU A 145 11.26 -27.42 50.20
CA LEU A 145 10.49 -28.51 50.82
C LEU A 145 11.01 -29.90 50.41
N ARG A 146 11.43 -30.07 49.15
CA ARG A 146 12.07 -31.32 48.70
C ARG A 146 13.40 -31.57 49.41
N GLY A 147 14.20 -30.53 49.62
CA GLY A 147 15.44 -30.60 50.40
C GLY A 147 15.18 -30.99 51.85
N GLU A 148 14.26 -30.31 52.53
CA GLU A 148 13.88 -30.60 53.91
C GLU A 148 13.34 -32.03 54.08
N ASN A 149 12.49 -32.48 53.15
CA ASN A 149 11.95 -33.84 53.15
C ASN A 149 13.06 -34.90 52.99
N ALA A 150 14.08 -34.64 52.16
CA ALA A 150 15.24 -35.51 52.03
C ALA A 150 16.03 -35.57 53.36
N SER A 151 16.27 -34.43 54.00
CA SER A 151 16.92 -34.37 55.32
C SER A 151 16.11 -35.11 56.39
N ALA A 152 14.79 -34.95 56.42
CA ALA A 152 13.91 -35.66 57.33
C ALA A 152 13.99 -37.19 57.15
N LYS A 153 14.04 -37.68 55.91
CA LYS A 153 14.25 -39.11 55.62
C LYS A 153 15.60 -39.61 56.12
N THR A 154 16.67 -38.84 55.94
CA THR A 154 18.00 -39.20 56.45
C THR A 154 18.00 -39.26 57.97
N LEU A 155 17.45 -38.24 58.65
CA LEU A 155 17.30 -38.23 60.11
C LEU A 155 16.48 -39.42 60.60
N GLN A 156 15.37 -39.75 59.94
CA GLN A 156 14.56 -40.92 60.26
C GLN A 156 15.37 -42.22 60.14
N SER A 157 16.22 -42.37 59.12
CA SER A 157 17.10 -43.53 58.98
C SER A 157 18.13 -43.62 60.12
N VAL A 158 18.72 -42.49 60.51
CA VAL A 158 19.67 -42.41 61.64
C VAL A 158 18.98 -42.80 62.94
N VAL A 159 17.79 -42.25 63.21
CA VAL A 159 17.00 -42.59 64.40
C VAL A 159 16.71 -44.09 64.45
N LYS A 160 16.25 -44.70 63.36
CA LYS A 160 16.02 -46.16 63.30
C LYS A 160 17.28 -46.97 63.59
N SER A 161 18.43 -46.54 63.07
CA SER A 161 19.72 -47.20 63.36
C SER A 161 20.07 -47.09 64.85
N LEU A 162 19.96 -45.89 65.43
CA LEU A 162 20.24 -45.65 66.85
C LEU A 162 19.28 -46.43 67.75
N GLU A 163 18.01 -46.55 67.39
CA GLU A 163 17.02 -47.37 68.11
C GLU A 163 17.41 -48.86 68.08
N SER A 164 17.85 -49.38 66.92
CA SER A 164 18.36 -50.74 66.82
C SER A 164 19.61 -50.96 67.69
N ASP A 165 20.55 -50.02 67.67
CA ASP A 165 21.77 -50.11 68.45
C ASP A 165 21.52 -49.98 69.95
N LYS A 166 20.57 -49.13 70.36
CA LYS A 166 20.08 -49.06 71.74
C LYS A 166 19.55 -50.41 72.21
N LEU A 167 18.68 -51.06 71.43
CA LEU A 167 18.13 -52.38 71.79
C LEU A 167 19.24 -53.43 71.96
N LYS A 168 20.22 -53.48 71.04
CA LYS A 168 21.38 -54.38 71.15
C LYS A 168 22.22 -54.10 72.39
N LEU A 169 22.42 -52.83 72.74
CA LEU A 169 23.16 -52.44 73.94
C LEU A 169 22.38 -52.81 75.21
N GLU A 170 21.07 -52.58 75.26
CA GLU A 170 20.21 -52.99 76.38
C GLU A 170 20.25 -54.52 76.59
N GLU A 171 20.23 -55.29 75.51
CA GLU A 171 20.37 -56.75 75.57
C GLU A 171 21.75 -57.17 76.11
N LYS A 172 22.83 -56.54 75.62
CA LYS A 172 24.19 -56.76 76.14
C LYS A 172 24.30 -56.40 77.62
N VAL A 173 23.72 -55.29 78.05
CA VAL A 173 23.70 -54.87 79.46
C VAL A 173 22.97 -55.91 80.31
N LYS A 174 21.77 -56.34 79.92
CA LYS A 174 21.05 -57.43 80.63
C LYS A 174 21.88 -58.71 80.74
N ASN A 175 22.51 -59.12 79.65
CA ASN A 175 23.39 -60.29 79.62
C ASN A 175 24.60 -60.12 80.55
N LEU A 176 25.22 -58.94 80.58
CA LEU A 176 26.34 -58.63 81.47
C LEU A 176 25.90 -58.55 82.93
N GLU A 177 24.76 -57.96 83.24
CA GLU A 177 24.18 -57.92 84.58
C GLU A 177 23.86 -59.32 85.09
N GLN A 178 23.33 -60.20 84.23
CA GLN A 178 23.14 -61.61 84.55
C GLN A 178 24.48 -62.29 84.85
N LYS A 179 25.47 -62.14 83.97
CA LYS A 179 26.83 -62.68 84.17
C LYS A 179 27.50 -62.12 85.43
N LEU A 180 27.28 -60.86 85.78
CA LEU A 180 27.81 -60.23 86.98
C LEU A 180 27.14 -60.79 88.24
N LYS A 181 25.83 -61.04 88.22
CA LYS A 181 25.14 -61.77 89.30
C LYS A 181 25.70 -63.19 89.44
N GLU A 182 25.96 -63.87 88.34
CA GLU A 182 26.60 -65.20 88.32
C GLU A 182 28.06 -65.16 88.81
N ASN A 183 28.83 -64.12 88.47
CA ASN A 183 30.23 -63.95 88.90
C ASN A 183 30.38 -63.44 90.34
N ASN A 184 29.41 -62.69 90.89
CA ASN A 184 29.48 -62.22 92.29
C ASN A 184 29.31 -63.37 93.30
N GLU A 185 28.94 -64.57 92.86
CA GLU A 185 28.98 -65.81 93.66
C GLU A 185 30.35 -66.52 93.58
N GLN A 186 31.29 -66.08 92.73
CA GLN A 186 32.61 -66.69 92.54
C GLN A 186 33.74 -65.63 92.52
N SER A 187 34.03 -65.11 93.73
CA SER A 187 35.31 -64.56 94.23
C SER A 187 36.41 -64.05 93.27
N LEU A 188 36.82 -62.79 93.51
CA LEU A 188 38.19 -62.23 93.55
C LEU A 188 39.29 -62.84 92.64
N SER A 189 39.87 -62.03 91.74
CA SER A 189 41.24 -61.50 91.89
C SER A 189 41.85 -60.93 90.59
N VAL A 190 42.48 -59.78 90.78
CA VAL A 190 43.52 -59.00 90.05
C VAL A 190 44.39 -59.76 89.04
N VAL A 191 44.75 -59.15 87.87
CA VAL A 191 46.14 -58.76 87.47
C VAL A 191 46.17 -57.71 86.31
N SER A 192 47.10 -56.74 86.39
CA SER A 192 47.73 -55.94 85.29
C SER A 192 48.75 -56.81 84.48
N PRO A 193 49.62 -56.37 83.51
CA PRO A 193 49.95 -55.01 83.02
C PRO A 193 50.18 -54.85 81.48
N SER A 194 50.28 -53.57 81.06
CA SER A 194 51.20 -52.94 80.09
C SER A 194 51.47 -53.49 78.67
N GLY A 195 51.53 -52.55 77.70
CA GLY A 195 52.69 -52.48 76.79
C GLY A 195 52.46 -52.55 75.27
N LYS A 196 52.48 -51.35 74.65
CA LYS A 196 53.00 -50.96 73.30
C LYS A 196 53.16 -52.05 72.22
N VAL A 197 52.55 -51.80 71.05
CA VAL A 197 53.13 -51.74 69.69
C VAL A 197 51.96 -51.54 68.70
N ARG A 198 51.65 -50.30 68.30
CA ARG A 198 50.66 -50.01 67.23
C ARG A 198 50.98 -48.79 66.36
N ALA A 199 52.12 -48.13 66.57
CA ALA A 199 52.40 -46.84 65.94
C ALA A 199 52.72 -46.92 64.43
N THR A 200 53.26 -48.03 63.91
CA THR A 200 53.80 -48.09 62.54
C THR A 200 52.77 -48.42 61.46
N ALA A 201 51.71 -49.18 61.78
CA ALA A 201 50.67 -49.53 60.80
C ALA A 201 49.64 -48.41 60.61
N GLU A 202 49.31 -47.68 61.69
CA GLU A 202 48.41 -46.53 61.64
C GLU A 202 49.05 -45.32 60.96
N GLU A 203 50.38 -45.18 61.03
CA GLU A 203 51.12 -44.13 60.33
C GLU A 203 51.12 -44.36 58.82
N ILE A 204 51.36 -45.59 58.35
CA ILE A 204 51.27 -45.96 56.92
C ILE A 204 49.82 -45.82 56.39
N ALA A 205 48.82 -46.15 57.21
CA ALA A 205 47.41 -45.97 56.84
C ALA A 205 47.04 -44.48 56.75
N ARG A 206 47.56 -43.64 57.65
CA ARG A 206 47.40 -42.18 57.62
C ARG A 206 48.13 -41.56 56.44
N GLU A 207 49.34 -42.01 56.10
CA GLU A 207 50.09 -41.56 54.92
C GLU A 207 49.29 -41.83 53.63
N LYS A 208 48.75 -43.04 53.46
CA LYS A 208 47.91 -43.40 52.30
C LYS A 208 46.60 -42.60 52.25
N GLN A 209 46.03 -42.27 53.41
CA GLN A 209 44.84 -41.42 53.49
C GLN A 209 45.17 -39.97 53.11
N ILE A 210 46.34 -39.48 53.50
CA ILE A 210 46.86 -38.15 53.13
C ILE A 210 47.12 -38.11 51.62
N ASP A 211 47.74 -39.13 51.03
CA ASP A 211 47.98 -39.20 49.58
C ASP A 211 46.67 -39.20 48.77
N PHE A 212 45.66 -39.94 49.23
CA PHE A 212 44.33 -39.93 48.61
C PHE A 212 43.66 -38.56 48.72
N LEU A 213 43.72 -37.93 49.90
CA LEU A 213 43.18 -36.59 50.08
C LEU A 213 43.90 -35.57 49.20
N ASN A 214 45.23 -35.67 49.08
CA ASN A 214 46.03 -34.82 48.21
C ASN A 214 45.66 -35.03 46.73
N SER A 215 45.40 -36.26 46.27
CA SER A 215 44.95 -36.50 44.89
C SER A 215 43.56 -35.90 44.64
N VAL A 216 42.63 -36.04 45.60
CA VAL A 216 41.29 -35.45 45.51
C VAL A 216 41.35 -33.92 45.54
N ILE A 217 42.24 -33.33 46.34
CA ILE A 217 42.45 -31.87 46.40
C ILE A 217 42.98 -31.36 45.06
N VAL A 218 43.96 -32.04 44.46
CA VAL A 218 44.51 -31.67 43.14
C VAL A 218 43.44 -31.78 42.05
N ASP A 219 42.63 -32.83 42.06
CA ASP A 219 41.54 -33.01 41.09
C ASP A 219 40.43 -31.95 41.27
N LEU A 220 40.08 -31.60 42.50
CA LEU A 220 39.11 -30.54 42.79
C LEU A 220 39.65 -29.15 42.42
N GLN A 221 40.93 -28.88 42.66
CA GLN A 221 41.57 -27.63 42.23
C GLN A 221 41.60 -27.50 40.72
N ARG A 222 41.99 -28.56 40.00
CA ARG A 222 41.94 -28.61 38.52
C ARG A 222 40.53 -28.36 38.00
N ARG A 223 39.52 -29.01 38.60
CA ARG A 223 38.12 -28.84 38.20
C ARG A 223 37.61 -27.43 38.47
N ASN A 224 38.04 -26.80 39.56
CA ASN A 224 37.74 -25.39 39.84
C ASN A 224 38.41 -24.46 38.84
N GLU A 225 39.66 -24.72 38.44
CA GLU A 225 40.36 -23.96 37.41
C GLU A 225 39.66 -24.09 36.04
N GLU A 226 39.23 -25.29 35.67
CA GLU A 226 38.45 -25.55 34.45
C GLU A 226 37.11 -24.79 34.45
N LEU A 227 36.39 -24.81 35.58
CA LEU A 227 35.13 -24.07 35.73
C LEU A 227 35.36 -22.54 35.68
N ASN A 228 36.41 -22.04 36.33
CA ASN A 228 36.78 -20.63 36.25
C ASN A 228 37.15 -20.20 34.83
N LEU A 229 37.90 -21.03 34.09
CA LEU A 229 38.21 -20.80 32.67
C LEU A 229 36.94 -20.79 31.82
N LYS A 230 35.98 -21.67 32.09
CA LYS A 230 34.70 -21.71 31.38
C LYS A 230 33.86 -20.46 31.64
N ILE A 231 33.77 -20.02 32.90
CA ILE A 231 33.08 -18.77 33.27
C ILE A 231 33.75 -17.59 32.57
N LYS A 232 35.09 -17.51 32.58
CA LYS A 232 35.83 -16.44 31.92
C LYS A 232 35.56 -16.41 30.42
N ARG A 233 35.55 -17.56 29.75
CA ARG A 233 35.16 -17.67 28.32
C ARG A 233 33.71 -17.24 28.07
N MET A 234 32.78 -17.62 28.95
CA MET A 234 31.38 -17.19 28.82
C MET A 234 31.22 -15.68 29.02
N CYS A 235 31.95 -15.09 29.96
CA CYS A 235 31.97 -13.63 30.16
C CYS A 235 32.65 -12.89 28.99
N GLU A 236 33.75 -13.41 28.47
CA GLU A 236 34.43 -12.84 27.30
C GLU A 236 33.54 -12.92 26.05
N ALA A 237 32.81 -14.03 25.84
CA ALA A 237 31.82 -14.17 24.76
C ALA A 237 30.60 -13.25 24.95
N ALA A 238 30.20 -12.94 26.19
CA ALA A 238 29.11 -12.00 26.46
C ALA A 238 29.52 -10.53 26.24
N LEU A 239 30.82 -10.21 26.31
CA LEU A 239 31.35 -8.85 26.16
C LEU A 239 31.87 -8.55 24.74
N ASN A 240 32.45 -9.55 24.05
CA ASN A 240 32.82 -9.45 22.65
C ASN A 240 31.67 -9.99 21.80
N GLY A 241 30.70 -9.12 21.47
CA GLY A 241 29.55 -9.39 20.60
C GLY A 241 29.93 -9.58 19.13
N ASN A 242 30.94 -10.40 18.84
CA ASN A 242 31.36 -10.77 17.51
C ASN A 242 32.11 -12.11 17.64
N GLU A 243 31.51 -13.23 17.25
CA GLU A 243 31.86 -13.94 16.01
C GLU A 243 31.11 -15.28 15.93
N GLU A 244 30.79 -15.62 14.69
CA GLU A 244 30.27 -16.88 14.22
C GLU A 244 31.14 -18.05 14.69
N GLU A 245 30.55 -19.11 15.27
CA GLU A 245 31.11 -20.46 15.17
C GLU A 245 30.04 -21.55 15.39
N ILE A 246 29.54 -22.05 14.26
CA ILE A 246 29.48 -23.47 13.91
C ILE A 246 29.18 -24.43 15.08
N ASN A 247 27.89 -24.71 15.31
CA ASN A 247 27.46 -25.94 15.94
C ASN A 247 26.56 -26.72 14.99
N ASN A 248 27.15 -27.77 14.43
CA ASN A 248 26.52 -28.83 13.69
C ASN A 248 25.68 -29.70 14.66
N TYR A 249 24.41 -29.35 14.87
CA TYR A 249 23.39 -30.28 15.39
C TYR A 249 21.97 -29.78 15.12
N ASP A 250 21.38 -30.30 14.03
CA ASP A 250 19.97 -30.69 13.89
C ASP A 250 18.91 -29.94 14.75
N SER A 251 18.51 -28.75 14.29
CA SER A 251 17.16 -28.23 14.51
C SER A 251 16.88 -27.07 13.57
N GLU A 252 15.76 -27.19 12.87
CA GLU A 252 15.19 -26.15 12.03
C GLU A 252 14.90 -24.89 12.84
N GLU A 253 15.68 -23.83 12.63
CA GLU A 253 15.20 -22.47 12.90
C GLU A 253 15.96 -21.45 12.05
N GLU A 254 15.22 -20.93 11.10
CA GLU A 254 15.64 -20.10 9.99
C GLU A 254 16.04 -18.70 10.49
N SER A 255 17.25 -18.29 10.13
CA SER A 255 17.82 -16.97 10.41
C SER A 255 16.86 -15.82 10.07
N LEU A 256 16.70 -14.87 10.98
CA LEU A 256 16.15 -13.53 10.72
C LEU A 256 17.15 -12.65 9.93
N SER A 257 17.78 -13.23 8.91
CA SER A 257 18.35 -12.47 7.81
C SER A 257 17.17 -11.84 7.08
N LYS A 258 17.13 -10.52 6.92
CA LYS A 258 16.07 -9.82 6.16
C LYS A 258 15.83 -10.55 4.83
N LYS A 259 14.79 -11.40 4.77
CA LYS A 259 14.49 -12.19 3.59
C LYS A 259 14.22 -11.19 2.48
N LYS A 260 14.99 -11.29 1.37
CA LYS A 260 14.71 -10.49 0.18
C LYS A 260 13.23 -10.73 -0.18
N PRO A 261 12.44 -9.68 -0.51
CA PRO A 261 11.04 -9.86 -0.92
C PRO A 261 10.96 -10.97 -1.97
N ARG A 262 10.04 -11.92 -1.76
CA ARG A 262 9.82 -13.00 -2.74
C ARG A 262 9.40 -12.38 -4.05
N LEU A 263 10.03 -12.81 -5.14
CA LEU A 263 9.67 -12.36 -6.48
C LEU A 263 8.38 -13.08 -6.87
N PHE A 264 7.38 -12.34 -7.32
CA PHE A 264 6.13 -12.89 -7.82
C PHE A 264 5.83 -12.22 -9.13
N CYS A 265 5.67 -13.02 -10.18
CA CYS A 265 5.23 -12.54 -11.47
C CYS A 265 3.71 -12.71 -11.55
N ASP A 266 3.00 -11.59 -11.63
CA ASP A 266 1.53 -11.55 -11.73
C ASP A 266 1.01 -11.99 -13.12
N ILE A 267 1.86 -11.98 -14.14
CA ILE A 267 1.54 -12.43 -15.51
C ILE A 267 1.44 -13.97 -15.58
N CYS A 268 2.42 -14.71 -15.05
CA CYS A 268 2.43 -16.20 -15.06
C CYS A 268 1.89 -16.83 -13.77
N GLY A 269 1.73 -16.06 -12.70
CA GLY A 269 1.38 -16.55 -11.36
C GLY A 269 2.48 -17.39 -10.69
N CYS A 270 3.73 -17.28 -11.16
CA CYS A 270 4.85 -18.10 -10.71
C CYS A 270 5.76 -17.33 -9.74
N PHE A 271 6.15 -18.00 -8.65
CA PHE A 271 6.98 -17.41 -7.59
C PHE A 271 8.47 -17.71 -7.82
N ASP A 272 9.31 -16.74 -7.46
CA ASP A 272 10.77 -16.83 -7.31
C ASP A 272 11.57 -17.22 -8.58
N LEU A 273 10.91 -17.29 -9.76
CA LEU A 273 11.55 -17.60 -11.04
C LEU A 273 12.02 -16.35 -11.79
N HIS A 274 11.14 -15.36 -11.93
CA HIS A 274 11.41 -14.08 -12.58
C HIS A 274 10.54 -12.98 -11.93
N ASP A 275 10.94 -11.72 -12.08
CA ASP A 275 10.06 -10.60 -11.79
C ASP A 275 9.06 -10.41 -12.94
N THR A 276 7.98 -9.68 -12.70
CA THR A 276 6.92 -9.39 -13.67
C THR A 276 7.49 -8.87 -14.99
N GLU A 277 8.48 -7.97 -14.95
CA GLU A 277 9.10 -7.34 -16.13
C GLU A 277 9.93 -8.31 -17.01
N ASP A 278 10.36 -9.45 -16.46
CA ASP A 278 11.17 -10.45 -17.15
C ASP A 278 10.34 -11.67 -17.58
N CYS A 279 9.01 -11.55 -17.59
CA CYS A 279 8.12 -12.67 -17.85
C CYS A 279 8.26 -13.17 -19.31
N PRO A 280 8.64 -14.44 -19.55
CA PRO A 280 8.79 -14.97 -20.91
C PRO A 280 7.46 -14.93 -21.70
N THR A 281 6.33 -15.02 -20.99
CA THR A 281 4.99 -14.88 -21.54
C THR A 281 4.70 -13.47 -22.05
N GLN A 282 5.40 -12.45 -21.54
CA GLN A 282 5.30 -11.06 -22.01
C GLN A 282 5.99 -10.87 -23.37
N ALA A 283 7.02 -11.68 -23.68
CA ALA A 283 7.67 -11.72 -25.00
C ALA A 283 6.97 -12.67 -26.00
N GLN A 284 6.04 -13.51 -25.51
CA GLN A 284 5.25 -14.44 -26.31
C GLN A 284 3.79 -14.01 -26.45
N ALA A 285 3.50 -12.71 -26.45
CA ALA A 285 2.25 -12.24 -27.04
C ALA A 285 2.18 -12.84 -28.47
N PRO A 286 1.22 -13.73 -28.76
CA PRO A 286 1.09 -14.33 -30.08
C PRO A 286 0.97 -13.17 -31.07
N GLU A 287 1.69 -13.23 -32.20
CA GLU A 287 1.70 -12.19 -33.25
C GLU A 287 0.36 -11.48 -33.27
N GLU A 288 0.32 -10.28 -32.68
CA GLU A 288 -0.92 -9.54 -32.60
C GLU A 288 -1.37 -9.36 -34.06
N PRO A 289 -2.62 -9.74 -34.40
CA PRO A 289 -3.12 -9.48 -35.73
C PRO A 289 -2.88 -7.99 -35.99
N PRO A 290 -2.34 -7.62 -37.17
CA PRO A 290 -1.76 -6.30 -37.41
C PRO A 290 -2.72 -5.26 -36.85
N HIS A 291 -2.25 -4.45 -35.89
CA HIS A 291 -3.08 -3.46 -35.22
C HIS A 291 -3.92 -2.75 -36.28
N SER A 292 -5.25 -2.75 -36.10
CA SER A 292 -6.15 -2.20 -37.12
C SER A 292 -5.65 -0.82 -37.51
N ALA A 293 -5.20 -0.67 -38.77
CA ALA A 293 -4.69 0.58 -39.33
C ALA A 293 -5.84 1.56 -39.61
N HIS A 294 -6.78 1.67 -38.68
CA HIS A 294 -7.91 2.56 -38.76
C HIS A 294 -7.46 3.93 -38.23
N HIS A 295 -6.92 4.76 -39.14
CA HIS A 295 -6.66 6.17 -38.88
C HIS A 295 -7.99 6.92 -38.80
N GLY A 296 -8.70 6.78 -37.68
CA GLY A 296 -9.89 7.58 -37.38
C GLY A 296 -9.49 9.04 -37.10
N SER A 297 -10.27 9.98 -37.60
CA SER A 297 -10.12 11.39 -37.25
C SER A 297 -10.36 11.56 -35.75
N ARG A 298 -9.47 12.24 -35.01
CA ARG A 298 -9.58 12.43 -33.54
C ARG A 298 -10.88 13.11 -33.09
N ARG A 299 -11.64 13.68 -34.02
CA ARG A 299 -12.90 14.38 -33.79
C ARG A 299 -14.15 13.55 -34.07
N GLU A 300 -14.01 12.34 -34.62
CA GLU A 300 -15.12 11.46 -34.94
C GLU A 300 -15.20 10.34 -33.91
N GLU A 301 -16.37 10.17 -33.31
CA GLU A 301 -16.63 9.12 -32.33
C GLU A 301 -16.68 7.76 -33.05
N ARG A 302 -15.91 6.80 -32.53
CA ARG A 302 -15.81 5.48 -33.13
C ARG A 302 -17.08 4.70 -32.82
N PRO A 303 -17.74 4.08 -33.82
CA PRO A 303 -18.90 3.23 -33.58
C PRO A 303 -18.55 2.10 -32.62
N TYR A 304 -19.23 2.10 -31.46
CA TYR A 304 -19.14 1.08 -30.43
C TYR A 304 -20.53 0.53 -30.15
N CYS A 305 -20.60 -0.77 -29.96
CA CYS A 305 -21.84 -1.46 -29.63
C CYS A 305 -21.78 -1.94 -28.18
N ASP A 306 -22.65 -1.39 -27.35
CA ASP A 306 -22.77 -1.77 -25.93
C ASP A 306 -23.40 -3.16 -25.73
N THR A 307 -24.09 -3.68 -26.75
CA THR A 307 -24.77 -4.98 -26.69
C THR A 307 -23.80 -6.15 -26.82
N CYS A 308 -22.86 -6.08 -27.76
CA CYS A 308 -21.83 -7.12 -27.98
C CYS A 308 -20.42 -6.69 -27.57
N GLU A 309 -20.29 -5.50 -26.96
CA GLU A 309 -19.06 -4.93 -26.42
C GLU A 309 -17.89 -4.78 -27.42
N VAL A 310 -18.17 -4.72 -28.73
CA VAL A 310 -17.15 -4.57 -29.79
C VAL A 310 -17.24 -3.25 -30.54
N PHE A 311 -16.09 -2.79 -31.06
CA PHE A 311 -16.01 -1.67 -31.99
C PHE A 311 -16.30 -2.12 -33.42
N GLY A 312 -17.09 -1.34 -34.18
CA GLY A 312 -17.32 -1.58 -35.61
C GLY A 312 -18.74 -1.27 -36.10
N HIS A 313 -19.71 -1.19 -35.20
CA HIS A 313 -21.07 -0.74 -35.48
C HIS A 313 -21.64 -0.05 -34.22
N TRP A 314 -22.72 0.71 -34.37
CA TRP A 314 -23.42 1.29 -33.22
C TRP A 314 -24.37 0.27 -32.61
N THR A 315 -24.64 0.42 -31.31
CA THR A 315 -25.63 -0.40 -30.58
C THR A 315 -26.99 -0.50 -31.31
N ALA A 316 -27.38 0.54 -32.05
CA ALA A 316 -28.64 0.58 -32.83
C ALA A 316 -28.67 -0.34 -34.07
N ASP A 317 -27.50 -0.70 -34.60
CA ASP A 317 -27.36 -1.54 -35.80
C ASP A 317 -26.92 -2.97 -35.44
N CYS A 318 -26.94 -3.33 -34.14
CA CYS A 318 -26.53 -4.64 -33.64
C CYS A 318 -27.61 -5.69 -33.95
N ASN A 319 -27.22 -6.75 -34.66
CA ASN A 319 -28.09 -7.90 -34.90
C ASN A 319 -27.96 -8.87 -33.71
N ASP A 320 -28.75 -8.64 -32.68
CA ASP A 320 -28.71 -9.33 -31.37
C ASP A 320 -29.30 -10.77 -31.41
N ASP A 321 -29.68 -11.26 -32.59
CA ASP A 321 -30.37 -12.55 -32.79
C ASP A 321 -29.44 -13.77 -32.86
N GLU A 322 -28.14 -13.63 -32.57
CA GLU A 322 -27.17 -14.73 -32.54
C GLU A 322 -26.52 -14.93 -31.16
N THR A 323 -27.32 -15.18 -30.12
CA THR A 323 -26.81 -15.81 -28.88
C THR A 323 -26.81 -17.34 -29.03
N PHE A 324 -25.62 -17.94 -29.02
CA PHE A 324 -25.38 -19.37 -28.78
C PHE A 324 -25.44 -19.71 -27.29
#